data_AF-A0A7K4MPJ6-F1
#
_entry.id   AF-A0A7K4MPJ6-F1
#
_cell.length_a   1.000
_cell.length_b   1.000
_cell.length_c   1.000
_cell.angle_alpha   90.00
_cell.angle_beta   90.00
_cell.angle_gamma   90.00
#
_symmetry.space_group_name_H-M   'P 1'
#
loop_
_entity.id
_entity.type
_entity.pdbx_description
1 polymer ?
#
loop_
_entity_poly.entity_id
_entity_poly.type
_entity_poly.pdbx_seq_one_letter_code
_entity_poly.pdbx_strand_id
1 'polypeptide(L)'
;VDIDPNGIIPKIHHLVRSREDTTRKQVKSMFSEISTLEITKVQNLLEIVTTLQLLHKIVRHLFLTAKKQNNYPLILPLQMMLPFIMEQAEALKDAIPAFKQAQPIGDGIGPLVVGGMMLNTKKQKAEFETVYSESEFNGRKLILLKAEGPYATVGRPGEATESLIEKLKPNIIIMVDAALKLEGEDTGSIAQGFGAAIGGIGTDRFKIEAVAAKYNIPILALVVRQSVKDAITLMNKEISDQTENVRSQVYEMITDNSNPNQTVLVIGVGNTMGVAQ
;
A
#
# COMPACT_ATOMS: atom_id res chain seq x y z
N VAL A 1 -5.78 -8.43 25.23
CA VAL A 1 -7.14 -8.20 24.68
C VAL A 1 -7.10 -8.74 23.27
N ASP A 2 -7.78 -9.84 23.02
CA ASP A 2 -7.81 -10.49 21.70
C ASP A 2 -8.46 -9.51 20.72
N ILE A 3 -7.69 -8.97 19.78
CA ILE A 3 -8.15 -7.91 18.85
C ILE A 3 -9.23 -8.44 17.89
N ASP A 4 -9.35 -9.77 17.76
CA ASP A 4 -10.38 -10.42 16.96
C ASP A 4 -10.89 -11.73 17.60
N PRO A 5 -11.67 -11.66 18.70
CA PRO A 5 -12.09 -12.85 19.45
C PRO A 5 -13.05 -13.77 18.66
N ASN A 6 -13.60 -13.28 17.54
CA ASN A 6 -14.63 -13.97 16.75
C ASN A 6 -14.18 -14.30 15.31
N GLY A 7 -12.90 -14.08 14.96
CA GLY A 7 -12.39 -14.36 13.61
C GLY A 7 -13.09 -13.54 12.52
N ILE A 8 -13.31 -12.25 12.74
CA ILE A 8 -13.85 -11.30 11.78
C ILE A 8 -12.82 -10.97 10.68
N ILE A 9 -11.54 -10.88 11.02
CA ILE A 9 -10.49 -10.49 10.06
C ILE A 9 -10.42 -11.45 8.85
N PRO A 10 -10.42 -12.79 9.02
CA PRO A 10 -10.46 -13.72 7.89
C PRO A 10 -11.70 -13.54 7.00
N LYS A 11 -12.86 -13.17 7.58
CA LYS A 11 -14.10 -12.94 6.82
C LYS A 11 -14.00 -11.67 5.98
N ILE A 12 -13.48 -10.58 6.57
CA ILE A 12 -13.23 -9.34 5.84
C ILE A 12 -12.20 -9.58 4.73
N HIS A 13 -11.12 -10.31 5.01
CA HIS A 13 -10.11 -10.68 4.02
C HIS A 13 -10.72 -11.42 2.83
N HIS A 14 -11.56 -12.44 3.11
CA HIS A 14 -12.26 -13.17 2.05
C HIS A 14 -13.15 -12.27 1.18
N LEU A 15 -13.90 -11.34 1.80
CA LEU A 15 -14.76 -10.40 1.08
C LEU A 15 -13.96 -9.44 0.19
N VAL A 16 -12.87 -8.87 0.71
CA VAL A 16 -12.00 -7.95 -0.03
C VAL A 16 -11.38 -8.66 -1.23
N ARG A 17 -10.80 -9.85 -1.02
CA ARG A 17 -10.20 -10.66 -2.10
C ARG A 17 -11.24 -11.12 -3.12
N SER A 18 -12.43 -11.53 -2.68
CA SER A 18 -13.51 -11.92 -3.57
C SER A 18 -13.98 -10.76 -4.45
N ARG A 19 -14.05 -9.54 -3.90
CA ARG A 19 -14.35 -8.33 -4.67
C ARG A 19 -13.29 -8.08 -5.73
N GLU A 20 -12.01 -8.06 -5.35
CA GLU A 20 -10.87 -7.85 -6.27
C GLU A 20 -10.85 -8.87 -7.41
N ASP A 21 -10.97 -10.17 -7.07
CA ASP A 21 -10.93 -11.26 -8.04
C ASP A 21 -12.15 -11.23 -8.98
N THR A 22 -13.33 -10.91 -8.46
CA THR A 22 -14.56 -10.77 -9.26
C THR A 22 -14.46 -9.60 -10.22
N THR A 23 -14.04 -8.42 -9.73
CA THR A 23 -13.83 -7.25 -10.58
C THR A 23 -12.79 -7.55 -11.67
N ARG A 24 -11.70 -8.24 -11.33
CA ARG A 24 -10.68 -8.64 -12.31
C ARG A 24 -11.25 -9.54 -13.41
N LYS A 25 -12.05 -10.53 -13.02
CA LYS A 25 -12.71 -11.46 -13.97
C LYS A 25 -13.67 -10.72 -14.90
N GLN A 26 -14.46 -9.79 -14.36
CA GLN A 26 -15.37 -8.96 -15.16
C GLN A 26 -14.61 -8.10 -16.16
N VAL A 27 -13.55 -7.41 -15.72
CA VAL A 27 -12.69 -6.62 -16.62
C VAL A 27 -12.12 -7.52 -17.73
N LYS A 28 -11.54 -8.67 -17.38
CA LYS A 28 -11.01 -9.63 -18.38
C LYS A 28 -12.08 -10.09 -19.38
N SER A 29 -13.31 -10.34 -18.94
CA SER A 29 -14.39 -10.81 -19.81
C SER A 29 -14.86 -9.77 -20.84
N MET A 30 -14.52 -8.49 -20.67
CA MET A 30 -14.86 -7.41 -21.60
C MET A 30 -13.90 -7.29 -22.80
N PHE A 31 -12.77 -8.02 -22.77
CA PHE A 31 -11.73 -7.94 -23.81
C PHE A 31 -11.38 -9.34 -24.33
N SER A 32 -11.07 -9.44 -25.63
CA SER A 32 -10.59 -10.70 -26.23
C SER A 32 -9.16 -11.03 -25.82
N GLU A 33 -8.28 -10.02 -25.82
CA GLU A 33 -6.90 -10.09 -25.33
C GLU A 33 -6.57 -8.78 -24.60
N ILE A 34 -5.97 -8.88 -23.41
CA ILE A 34 -5.57 -7.73 -22.61
C ILE A 34 -4.36 -8.08 -21.74
N SER A 35 -3.39 -7.18 -21.65
CA SER A 35 -2.19 -7.38 -20.83
C SER A 35 -2.49 -7.22 -19.34
N THR A 36 -1.66 -7.82 -18.47
CA THR A 36 -1.78 -7.66 -17.01
C THR A 36 -1.73 -6.19 -16.60
N LEU A 37 -0.86 -5.39 -17.22
CA LEU A 37 -0.77 -3.96 -16.97
C LEU A 37 -2.11 -3.25 -17.27
N GLU A 38 -2.69 -3.47 -18.45
CA GLU A 38 -3.96 -2.83 -18.81
C GLU A 38 -5.11 -3.29 -17.92
N ILE A 39 -5.15 -4.58 -17.53
CA ILE A 39 -6.13 -5.07 -16.55
C ILE A 39 -6.00 -4.28 -15.24
N THR A 40 -4.80 -4.18 -14.67
CA THR A 40 -4.58 -3.50 -13.39
C THR A 40 -4.93 -2.01 -13.46
N LYS A 41 -4.62 -1.34 -14.58
CA LYS A 41 -5.02 0.06 -14.83
C LYS A 41 -6.54 0.23 -14.85
N VAL A 42 -7.25 -0.59 -15.63
CA VAL A 42 -8.71 -0.53 -15.73
C VAL A 42 -9.36 -0.79 -14.38
N GLN A 43 -8.83 -1.74 -13.59
CA GLN A 43 -9.32 -2.01 -12.24
C GLN A 43 -9.19 -0.79 -11.32
N ASN A 44 -8.01 -0.18 -11.25
CA ASN A 44 -7.80 1.00 -10.40
C ASN A 44 -8.66 2.21 -10.86
N LEU A 45 -8.79 2.41 -12.17
CA LEU A 45 -9.68 3.45 -12.71
C LEU A 45 -11.14 3.21 -12.33
N LEU A 46 -11.60 1.95 -12.33
CA LEU A 46 -12.94 1.61 -11.87
C LEU A 46 -13.12 1.88 -10.37
N GLU A 47 -12.10 1.62 -9.56
CA GLU A 47 -12.10 1.95 -8.13
C GLU A 47 -12.17 3.46 -7.89
N ILE A 48 -11.41 4.26 -8.64
CA ILE A 48 -11.46 5.73 -8.60
C ILE A 48 -12.87 6.23 -8.93
N VAL A 49 -13.45 5.78 -10.05
CA VAL A 49 -14.80 6.21 -10.48
C VAL A 49 -15.87 5.77 -9.49
N THR A 50 -15.76 4.55 -8.95
CA THR A 50 -16.70 4.05 -7.94
C THR A 50 -16.63 4.88 -6.65
N THR A 51 -15.43 5.28 -6.24
CA THR A 51 -15.23 6.12 -5.06
C THR A 51 -15.77 7.53 -5.28
N LEU A 52 -15.50 8.15 -6.44
CA LEU A 52 -16.09 9.45 -6.81
C LEU A 52 -17.63 9.40 -6.82
N GLN A 53 -18.20 8.32 -7.35
CA GLN A 53 -19.65 8.12 -7.37
C GLN A 53 -20.22 7.94 -5.96
N LEU A 54 -19.49 7.27 -5.06
CA LEU A 54 -19.86 7.15 -3.65
C LEU A 54 -19.86 8.51 -2.96
N LEU A 55 -18.80 9.31 -3.13
CA LEU A 55 -18.71 10.67 -2.58
C LEU A 55 -19.90 11.54 -3.05
N HIS A 56 -20.21 11.51 -4.35
CA HIS A 56 -21.38 12.21 -4.90
C HIS A 56 -22.69 11.76 -4.23
N LYS A 57 -22.90 10.44 -4.09
CA LYS A 57 -24.11 9.90 -3.46
C LYS A 57 -24.22 10.32 -2.00
N ILE A 58 -23.13 10.33 -1.24
CA ILE A 58 -23.10 10.76 0.16
C ILE A 58 -23.49 12.23 0.28
N VAL A 59 -22.82 13.11 -0.48
CA VAL A 59 -23.10 14.56 -0.49
C VAL A 59 -24.56 14.82 -0.87
N ARG A 60 -25.03 14.20 -1.95
CA ARG A 60 -26.42 14.35 -2.42
C ARG A 60 -27.42 13.84 -1.38
N HIS A 61 -27.15 12.71 -0.74
CA HIS A 61 -28.03 12.14 0.27
C HIS A 61 -28.18 13.08 1.48
N LEU A 62 -27.07 13.55 2.05
CA LEU A 62 -27.10 14.46 3.21
C LEU A 62 -27.81 15.78 2.86
N PHE A 63 -27.49 16.35 1.70
CA PHE A 63 -28.12 17.58 1.22
C PHE A 63 -29.65 17.43 1.05
N LEU A 64 -30.09 16.38 0.35
CA LEU A 64 -31.52 16.15 0.11
C LEU A 64 -32.27 15.80 1.41
N THR A 65 -31.63 15.11 2.35
CA THR A 65 -32.21 14.79 3.67
C THR A 65 -32.48 16.08 4.45
N ALA A 66 -31.49 16.97 4.55
CA ALA A 66 -31.67 18.27 5.21
C ALA A 66 -32.78 19.10 4.55
N LYS A 67 -32.78 19.15 3.21
CA LYS A 67 -33.79 19.87 2.42
C LYS A 67 -35.20 19.30 2.63
N LYS A 68 -35.36 17.98 2.61
CA LYS A 68 -36.67 17.31 2.74
C LYS A 68 -37.26 17.48 4.14
N GLN A 69 -36.44 17.41 5.18
CA GLN A 69 -36.89 17.57 6.56
C GLN A 69 -37.09 19.04 6.97
N ASN A 70 -36.69 19.99 6.12
CA ASN A 70 -36.67 21.42 6.40
C ASN A 70 -35.98 21.73 7.75
N ASN A 71 -34.93 20.97 8.07
CA ASN A 71 -34.25 20.97 9.36
C ASN A 71 -32.80 21.39 9.14
N TYR A 72 -32.52 22.67 9.42
CA TYR A 72 -31.21 23.29 9.23
C TYR A 72 -30.06 22.53 9.92
N PRO A 73 -30.16 22.12 11.20
CA PRO A 73 -29.15 21.28 11.85
C PRO A 73 -28.66 20.07 11.05
N LEU A 74 -29.49 19.46 10.19
CA LEU A 74 -29.09 18.30 9.38
C LEU A 74 -28.10 18.63 8.27
N ILE A 75 -27.92 19.91 7.90
CA ILE A 75 -26.92 20.31 6.89
C ILE A 75 -25.53 20.52 7.47
N LEU A 76 -25.42 20.76 8.78
CA LEU A 76 -24.16 21.09 9.44
C LEU A 76 -23.08 19.99 9.28
N PRO A 77 -23.40 18.68 9.43
CA PRO A 77 -22.40 17.64 9.20
C PRO A 77 -21.85 17.66 7.77
N LEU A 78 -22.71 17.92 6.78
CA LEU A 78 -22.25 18.04 5.38
C LEU A 78 -21.31 19.24 5.24
N GLN A 79 -21.66 20.40 5.79
CA GLN A 79 -20.81 21.61 5.71
C GLN A 79 -19.43 21.37 6.33
N MET A 80 -19.36 20.67 7.46
CA MET A 80 -18.09 20.35 8.13
C MET A 80 -17.25 19.33 7.36
N MET A 81 -17.88 18.34 6.71
CA MET A 81 -17.18 17.28 5.97
C MET A 81 -16.83 17.67 4.54
N LEU A 82 -17.53 18.66 3.96
CA LEU A 82 -17.41 19.00 2.54
C LEU A 82 -15.98 19.33 2.10
N PRO A 83 -15.16 20.08 2.86
CA PRO A 83 -13.76 20.33 2.47
C PRO A 83 -12.97 19.04 2.27
N PHE A 84 -13.06 18.09 3.21
CA PHE A 84 -12.37 16.80 3.13
C PHE A 84 -12.89 15.91 1.99
N ILE A 85 -14.19 15.99 1.69
CA ILE A 85 -14.80 15.28 0.55
C ILE A 85 -14.27 15.87 -0.77
N MET A 86 -14.20 17.21 -0.87
CA MET A 86 -13.72 17.90 -2.07
C MET A 86 -12.24 17.61 -2.30
N GLU A 87 -11.41 17.65 -1.26
CA GLU A 87 -9.99 17.31 -1.35
C GLU A 87 -9.79 15.87 -1.88
N GLN A 88 -10.52 14.90 -1.31
CA GLN A 88 -10.48 13.51 -1.80
C GLN A 88 -10.98 13.39 -3.24
N ALA A 89 -12.07 14.06 -3.60
CA ALA A 89 -12.62 14.01 -4.95
C ALA A 89 -11.67 14.63 -5.99
N GLU A 90 -11.02 15.75 -5.65
CA GLU A 90 -10.02 16.39 -6.50
C GLU A 90 -8.78 15.53 -6.64
N ALA A 91 -8.28 14.95 -5.55
CA ALA A 91 -7.16 14.00 -5.59
C ALA A 91 -7.45 12.80 -6.49
N LEU A 92 -8.65 12.20 -6.36
CA LEU A 92 -9.09 11.07 -7.20
C LEU A 92 -9.20 11.44 -8.68
N LYS A 93 -9.70 12.64 -8.99
CA LYS A 93 -9.75 13.17 -10.36
C LYS A 93 -8.34 13.39 -10.92
N ASP A 94 -7.45 14.00 -10.13
CA ASP A 94 -6.08 14.31 -10.50
C ASP A 94 -5.21 13.05 -10.62
N ALA A 95 -5.61 11.92 -10.03
CA ALA A 95 -4.94 10.63 -10.16
C ALA A 95 -5.15 9.97 -11.55
N ILE A 96 -6.29 10.23 -12.21
CA ILE A 96 -6.68 9.56 -13.46
C ILE A 96 -5.59 9.61 -14.54
N PRO A 97 -4.93 10.75 -14.82
CA PRO A 97 -3.85 10.82 -15.81
C PRO A 97 -2.68 9.88 -15.49
N ALA A 98 -2.26 9.79 -14.22
CA ALA A 98 -1.15 8.93 -13.80
C ALA A 98 -1.50 7.45 -14.02
N PHE A 99 -2.72 7.03 -13.65
CA PHE A 99 -3.21 5.67 -13.91
C PHE A 99 -3.34 5.34 -15.40
N LYS A 100 -3.81 6.30 -16.20
CA LYS A 100 -3.93 6.13 -17.65
C LYS A 100 -2.57 5.96 -18.34
N GLN A 101 -1.56 6.71 -17.87
CA GLN A 101 -0.21 6.72 -18.41
C GLN A 101 0.75 5.72 -17.74
N ALA A 102 0.28 4.96 -16.74
CA ALA A 102 1.10 4.03 -15.96
C ALA A 102 2.34 4.67 -15.32
N GLN A 103 2.18 5.88 -14.79
CA GLN A 103 3.25 6.63 -14.13
C GLN A 103 3.32 6.31 -12.62
N PRO A 104 4.50 6.42 -11.99
CA PRO A 104 4.64 6.23 -10.54
C PRO A 104 3.81 7.23 -9.74
N ILE A 105 3.17 6.74 -8.68
CA ILE A 105 2.39 7.54 -7.73
C ILE A 105 3.07 7.59 -6.37
N GLY A 106 2.72 8.54 -5.49
CA GLY A 106 3.38 8.72 -4.20
C GLY A 106 3.40 7.46 -3.32
N ASP A 107 2.31 6.69 -3.31
CA ASP A 107 2.21 5.38 -2.64
C ASP A 107 3.29 4.38 -3.08
N GLY A 108 3.89 4.56 -4.25
CA GLY A 108 4.94 3.70 -4.78
C GLY A 108 6.33 3.86 -4.16
N ILE A 109 6.53 4.72 -3.15
CA ILE A 109 7.85 4.95 -2.53
C ILE A 109 8.45 3.68 -1.89
N GLY A 110 7.65 2.87 -1.19
CA GLY A 110 8.12 1.60 -0.62
C GLY A 110 8.64 0.63 -1.69
N PRO A 111 7.83 0.32 -2.73
CA PRO A 111 8.27 -0.46 -3.87
C PRO A 111 9.44 0.15 -4.65
N LEU A 112 9.55 1.48 -4.70
CA LEU A 112 10.65 2.17 -5.38
C LEU A 112 11.98 1.94 -4.65
N VAL A 113 11.99 2.08 -3.32
CA VAL A 113 13.17 1.81 -2.49
C VAL A 113 13.59 0.35 -2.61
N VAL A 114 12.68 -0.58 -2.37
CA VAL A 114 12.99 -2.02 -2.39
C VAL A 114 13.29 -2.49 -3.82
N GLY A 115 12.55 -2.00 -4.82
CA GLY A 115 12.82 -2.27 -6.23
C GLY A 115 14.22 -1.83 -6.65
N GLY A 116 14.69 -0.67 -6.17
CA GLY A 116 16.07 -0.21 -6.36
C GLY A 116 17.10 -1.17 -5.76
N MET A 117 16.82 -1.77 -4.59
CA MET A 117 17.67 -2.79 -3.97
C MET A 117 17.65 -4.13 -4.75
N MET A 118 16.62 -4.36 -5.59
CA MET A 118 16.44 -5.60 -6.34
C MET A 118 17.13 -5.61 -7.72
N LEU A 119 17.61 -4.47 -8.26
CA LEU A 119 18.03 -4.34 -9.68
C LEU A 119 18.96 -5.47 -10.17
N ASN A 120 19.97 -5.84 -9.38
CA ASN A 120 20.99 -6.84 -9.76
C ASN A 120 20.75 -8.23 -9.14
N THR A 121 19.51 -8.52 -8.72
CA THR A 121 19.16 -9.77 -8.04
C THR A 121 18.21 -10.62 -8.89
N LYS A 122 18.20 -11.94 -8.66
CA LYS A 122 17.26 -12.85 -9.32
C LYS A 122 15.89 -12.75 -8.65
N LYS A 123 14.89 -12.29 -9.41
CA LYS A 123 13.51 -12.18 -8.95
C LYS A 123 12.82 -13.54 -9.00
N GLN A 124 12.03 -13.79 -7.97
CA GLN A 124 11.26 -15.01 -7.78
C GLN A 124 9.83 -14.64 -7.40
N LYS A 125 8.87 -15.45 -7.83
CA LYS A 125 7.47 -15.24 -7.45
C LYS A 125 7.27 -15.64 -6.00
N ALA A 126 6.74 -14.73 -5.19
CA ALA A 126 6.36 -15.02 -3.81
C ALA A 126 4.91 -15.51 -3.76
N GLU A 127 3.99 -14.67 -4.25
CA GLU A 127 2.54 -14.90 -4.27
C GLU A 127 1.90 -14.16 -5.46
N PHE A 128 0.57 -14.04 -5.48
CA PHE A 128 -0.15 -13.29 -6.50
C PHE A 128 0.36 -11.84 -6.60
N GLU A 129 0.82 -11.45 -7.79
CA GLU A 129 1.38 -10.11 -8.10
C GLU A 129 2.38 -9.63 -7.04
N THR A 130 3.19 -10.54 -6.50
CA THR A 130 4.19 -10.25 -5.47
C THR A 130 5.46 -11.03 -5.76
N VAL A 131 6.59 -10.34 -5.75
CA VAL A 131 7.91 -10.89 -6.07
C VAL A 131 8.88 -10.65 -4.93
N TYR A 132 9.82 -11.57 -4.80
CA TYR A 132 10.94 -11.40 -3.88
C TYR A 132 12.27 -11.68 -4.57
N SER A 133 13.35 -11.22 -3.97
CA SER A 133 14.70 -11.61 -4.34
C SER A 133 15.59 -11.72 -3.11
N GLU A 134 16.75 -12.35 -3.29
CA GLU A 134 17.75 -12.49 -2.24
C GLU A 134 18.97 -11.63 -2.58
N SER A 135 19.52 -10.97 -1.57
CA SER A 135 20.77 -10.23 -1.64
C SER A 135 21.54 -10.37 -0.33
N GLU A 136 22.70 -9.72 -0.25
CA GLU A 136 23.54 -9.73 0.95
C GLU A 136 23.98 -8.31 1.31
N PHE A 137 24.05 -8.02 2.60
CA PHE A 137 24.54 -6.75 3.11
C PHE A 137 25.28 -6.98 4.44
N ASN A 138 26.55 -6.58 4.52
CA ASN A 138 27.36 -6.69 5.74
C ASN A 138 27.31 -8.09 6.39
N GLY A 139 27.41 -9.15 5.59
CA GLY A 139 27.34 -10.54 6.05
C GLY A 139 25.96 -10.99 6.53
N ARG A 140 24.89 -10.26 6.17
CA ARG A 140 23.49 -10.61 6.46
C ARG A 140 22.77 -10.97 5.17
N LYS A 141 21.94 -12.00 5.22
CA LYS A 141 21.08 -12.37 4.09
C LYS A 141 19.88 -11.43 4.08
N LEU A 142 19.64 -10.73 2.96
CA LEU A 142 18.46 -9.90 2.78
C LEU A 142 17.46 -10.61 1.87
N ILE A 143 16.21 -10.67 2.30
CA ILE A 143 15.07 -11.07 1.49
C ILE A 143 14.32 -9.78 1.16
N LEU A 144 14.30 -9.39 -0.10
CA LEU A 144 13.66 -8.17 -0.58
C LEU A 144 12.31 -8.55 -1.17
N LEU A 145 11.21 -8.02 -0.63
CA LEU A 145 9.84 -8.35 -1.01
C LEU A 145 9.08 -7.09 -1.45
N LYS A 146 8.38 -7.14 -2.58
CA LYS A 146 7.42 -6.10 -2.97
C LYS A 146 6.38 -6.63 -3.94
N ALA A 147 5.36 -5.82 -4.23
CA ALA A 147 4.42 -6.11 -5.31
C ALA A 147 5.14 -6.19 -6.68
N GLU A 148 4.55 -6.93 -7.62
CA GLU A 148 5.10 -7.13 -8.96
C GLU A 148 4.85 -5.88 -9.82
N GLY A 149 5.94 -5.22 -10.20
CA GLY A 149 5.93 -4.00 -11.00
C GLY A 149 6.28 -4.22 -12.47
N PRO A 150 5.97 -3.27 -13.37
CA PRO A 150 5.42 -1.93 -13.08
C PRO A 150 3.87 -1.88 -13.17
N TYR A 151 3.17 -2.86 -12.58
CA TYR A 151 1.70 -2.94 -12.62
C TYR A 151 1.03 -2.06 -11.56
N ALA A 152 -0.21 -1.65 -11.83
CA ALA A 152 -1.02 -0.90 -10.86
C ALA A 152 -1.60 -1.84 -9.80
N THR A 153 -0.74 -2.36 -8.94
CA THR A 153 -1.09 -3.37 -7.93
C THR A 153 -0.32 -3.17 -6.64
N VAL A 154 -0.94 -3.57 -5.54
CA VAL A 154 -0.32 -3.67 -4.21
C VAL A 154 0.05 -5.12 -3.86
N GLY A 155 -0.24 -6.07 -4.77
CA GLY A 155 0.06 -7.49 -4.58
C GLY A 155 -0.70 -8.15 -3.42
N ARG A 156 -0.05 -9.15 -2.84
CA ARG A 156 -0.50 -9.95 -1.68
C ARG A 156 0.63 -10.06 -0.66
N PRO A 157 1.07 -8.93 -0.06
CA PRO A 157 2.22 -8.90 0.84
C PRO A 157 1.97 -9.71 2.11
N GLY A 158 0.72 -9.80 2.60
CA GLY A 158 0.38 -10.60 3.78
C GLY A 158 0.60 -12.10 3.56
N GLU A 159 0.08 -12.63 2.45
CA GLU A 159 0.30 -14.02 2.03
C GLU A 159 1.78 -14.30 1.72
N ALA A 160 2.45 -13.39 1.03
CA ALA A 160 3.87 -13.55 0.68
C ALA A 160 4.77 -13.57 1.91
N THR A 161 4.48 -12.69 2.89
CA THR A 161 5.23 -12.63 4.15
C THR A 161 5.06 -13.92 4.95
N GLU A 162 3.83 -14.45 5.06
CA GLU A 162 3.57 -15.74 5.70
C GLU A 162 4.38 -16.87 5.04
N SER A 163 4.29 -16.99 3.72
CA SER A 163 5.01 -17.99 2.91
C SER A 163 6.54 -17.91 3.08
N LEU A 164 7.09 -16.69 3.13
CA LEU A 164 8.53 -16.46 3.27
C LEU A 164 9.03 -16.67 4.70
N ILE A 165 8.24 -16.31 5.72
CA ILE A 165 8.59 -16.59 7.12
C ILE A 165 8.69 -18.09 7.37
N GLU A 166 7.74 -18.87 6.86
CA GLU A 166 7.76 -20.33 7.02
C GLU A 166 8.96 -20.99 6.33
N LYS A 167 9.36 -20.49 5.15
CA LYS A 167 10.44 -21.05 4.34
C LYS A 167 11.83 -20.58 4.78
N LEU A 168 12.00 -19.29 5.02
CA LEU A 168 13.30 -18.64 5.17
C LEU A 168 13.61 -18.17 6.59
N LYS A 169 12.60 -18.15 7.47
CA LYS A 169 12.72 -17.86 8.92
C LYS A 169 13.59 -16.62 9.21
N PRO A 170 13.20 -15.43 8.70
CA PRO A 170 13.93 -14.20 8.95
C PRO A 170 13.96 -13.89 10.46
N ASN A 171 15.03 -13.22 10.89
CA ASN A 171 15.22 -12.80 12.28
C ASN A 171 14.53 -11.47 12.59
N ILE A 172 14.28 -10.64 11.57
CA ILE A 172 13.65 -9.32 11.68
C ILE A 172 12.96 -8.96 10.36
N ILE A 173 11.86 -8.21 10.46
CA ILE A 173 11.13 -7.64 9.33
C ILE A 173 11.28 -6.13 9.37
N ILE A 174 11.61 -5.52 8.23
CA ILE A 174 11.65 -4.07 8.05
C ILE A 174 10.69 -3.72 6.92
N MET A 175 9.68 -2.93 7.21
CA MET A 175 8.67 -2.50 6.25
C MET A 175 8.90 -1.04 5.86
N VAL A 176 8.82 -0.76 4.56
CA VAL A 176 8.88 0.58 3.99
C VAL A 176 7.56 0.85 3.31
N ASP A 177 6.82 1.85 3.79
CA ASP A 177 5.49 2.20 3.29
C ASP A 177 5.35 3.73 3.13
N ALA A 178 4.28 4.14 2.48
CA ALA A 178 3.84 5.52 2.47
C ALA A 178 2.70 5.72 3.47
N ALA A 179 2.73 6.78 4.27
CA ALA A 179 1.68 7.04 5.27
C ALA A 179 1.11 8.44 5.12
N LEU A 180 -0.18 8.59 5.43
CA LEU A 180 -0.80 9.91 5.45
C LEU A 180 -0.11 10.80 6.50
N LYS A 181 0.18 12.03 6.09
CA LYS A 181 0.72 13.08 6.94
C LYS A 181 -0.39 13.72 7.77
N LEU A 182 -0.03 14.18 8.96
CA LEU A 182 -0.84 15.13 9.71
C LEU A 182 -0.65 16.53 9.11
N GLU A 183 -1.60 17.43 9.35
CA GLU A 183 -1.54 18.80 8.79
C GLU A 183 -0.29 19.59 9.20
N GLY A 184 0.31 19.25 10.35
CA GLY A 184 1.56 19.84 10.81
C GLY A 184 2.84 19.16 10.30
N GLU A 185 2.73 18.08 9.53
CA GLU A 185 3.87 17.34 8.97
C GLU A 185 4.12 17.75 7.51
N ASP A 186 5.38 17.83 7.13
CA ASP A 186 5.79 18.08 5.74
C ASP A 186 5.69 16.80 4.91
N THR A 187 5.30 16.96 3.64
CA THR A 187 5.37 15.86 2.65
C THR A 187 6.83 15.46 2.46
N GLY A 188 7.11 14.15 2.43
CA GLY A 188 8.45 13.58 2.33
C GLY A 188 9.15 13.43 3.69
N SER A 189 8.56 13.89 4.79
CA SER A 189 9.13 13.61 6.12
C SER A 189 9.11 12.10 6.43
N ILE A 190 10.16 11.61 7.08
CA ILE A 190 10.33 10.18 7.37
C ILE A 190 10.04 9.95 8.85
N ALA A 191 9.23 8.94 9.15
CA ALA A 191 9.00 8.47 10.51
C ALA A 191 9.37 6.99 10.64
N GLN A 192 9.99 6.64 11.76
CA GLN A 192 10.36 5.27 12.10
C GLN A 192 9.50 4.77 13.27
N GLY A 193 9.22 3.47 13.29
CA GLY A 193 8.39 2.87 14.33
C GLY A 193 8.41 1.35 14.33
N PHE A 194 7.47 0.78 15.10
CA PHE A 194 7.30 -0.66 15.27
C PHE A 194 5.93 -1.10 14.76
N GLY A 195 5.85 -2.36 14.31
CA GLY A 195 4.62 -2.96 13.79
C GLY A 195 4.52 -2.88 12.27
N ALA A 196 3.49 -3.52 11.71
CA ALA A 196 3.36 -3.61 10.26
C ALA A 196 2.85 -2.29 9.66
N ALA A 197 3.70 -1.64 8.85
CA ALA A 197 3.32 -0.47 8.07
C ALA A 197 2.68 -0.92 6.74
N ILE A 198 1.36 -0.95 6.74
CA ILE A 198 0.55 -1.21 5.55
C ILE A 198 -0.80 -0.52 5.67
N GLY A 199 -1.18 0.19 4.61
CA GLY A 199 -2.49 0.81 4.45
C GLY A 199 -3.64 -0.18 4.21
N GLY A 200 -4.82 0.37 3.91
CA GLY A 200 -6.02 -0.39 3.55
C GLY A 200 -6.88 -0.82 4.74
N ILE A 201 -7.67 -1.88 4.56
CA ILE A 201 -8.70 -2.32 5.52
C ILE A 201 -8.08 -3.03 6.75
N GLY A 202 -6.77 -3.27 6.74
CA GLY A 202 -6.02 -3.83 7.88
C GLY A 202 -5.95 -5.37 7.92
N THR A 203 -6.46 -6.06 6.90
CA THR A 203 -6.40 -7.53 6.82
C THR A 203 -4.97 -8.03 6.62
N ASP A 204 -4.20 -7.39 5.73
CA ASP A 204 -2.80 -7.75 5.51
C ASP A 204 -1.93 -7.38 6.72
N ARG A 205 -2.19 -6.23 7.36
CA ARG A 205 -1.53 -5.82 8.62
C ARG A 205 -1.66 -6.90 9.69
N PHE A 206 -2.91 -7.30 9.98
CA PHE A 206 -3.19 -8.33 10.98
C PHE A 206 -2.52 -9.65 10.63
N LYS A 207 -2.56 -10.05 9.35
CA LYS A 207 -1.94 -11.30 8.90
C LYS A 207 -0.42 -11.29 9.13
N ILE A 208 0.26 -10.20 8.76
CA ILE A 208 1.72 -10.03 8.97
C ILE A 208 2.06 -10.03 10.46
N GLU A 209 1.33 -9.28 11.28
CA GLU A 209 1.57 -9.21 12.72
C GLU A 209 1.31 -10.54 13.42
N ALA A 210 0.26 -11.26 13.04
CA ALA A 210 -0.07 -12.57 13.60
C ALA A 210 1.02 -13.61 13.29
N VAL A 211 1.50 -13.67 12.04
CA VAL A 211 2.59 -14.60 11.69
C VAL A 211 3.91 -14.18 12.34
N ALA A 212 4.25 -12.89 12.37
CA ALA A 212 5.46 -12.42 13.04
C ALA A 212 5.44 -12.72 14.54
N ALA A 213 4.30 -12.52 15.22
CA ALA A 213 4.12 -12.85 16.62
C ALA A 213 4.25 -14.36 16.88
N LYS A 214 3.67 -15.21 16.01
CA LYS A 214 3.80 -16.68 16.09
C LYS A 214 5.25 -17.14 16.07
N TYR A 215 6.12 -16.48 15.29
CA TYR A 215 7.54 -16.81 15.18
C TYR A 215 8.45 -15.92 16.03
N ASN A 216 7.89 -15.03 16.86
CA ASN A 216 8.61 -14.07 17.69
C ASN A 216 9.61 -13.19 16.89
N ILE A 217 9.17 -12.71 15.73
CA ILE A 217 9.96 -11.88 14.82
C ILE A 217 9.56 -10.40 15.02
N PRO A 218 10.50 -9.50 15.38
CA PRO A 218 10.21 -8.07 15.47
C PRO A 218 9.93 -7.47 14.09
N ILE A 219 8.99 -6.52 14.04
CA ILE A 219 8.67 -5.74 12.84
C ILE A 219 9.03 -4.27 13.12
N LEU A 220 9.93 -3.74 12.29
CA LEU A 220 10.23 -2.32 12.21
C LEU A 220 9.56 -1.72 10.98
N ALA A 221 9.20 -0.45 11.08
CA ALA A 221 8.57 0.30 10.02
C ALA A 221 9.31 1.61 9.77
N LEU A 222 9.41 1.96 8.50
CA LEU A 222 9.78 3.28 8.02
C LEU A 222 8.67 3.76 7.09
N VAL A 223 8.07 4.89 7.43
CA VAL A 223 7.01 5.49 6.63
C VAL A 223 7.40 6.86 6.10
N VAL A 224 7.07 7.12 4.84
CA VAL A 224 7.22 8.44 4.21
C VAL A 224 5.87 9.15 4.26
N ARG A 225 5.84 10.33 4.89
CA ARG A 225 4.62 11.12 5.07
C ARG A 225 4.20 11.79 3.77
N GLN A 226 2.93 11.66 3.43
CA GLN A 226 2.35 12.25 2.21
C GLN A 226 0.91 12.68 2.43
N SER A 227 0.42 13.68 1.69
CA SER A 227 -1.01 14.00 1.70
C SER A 227 -1.82 12.93 0.95
N VAL A 228 -3.15 12.94 1.09
CA VAL A 228 -4.03 12.07 0.28
C VAL A 228 -3.80 12.33 -1.21
N LYS A 229 -3.60 13.59 -1.59
CA LYS A 229 -3.32 13.99 -2.97
C LYS A 229 -1.99 13.41 -3.46
N ASP A 230 -0.91 13.60 -2.71
CA ASP A 230 0.41 13.11 -3.09
C ASP A 230 0.44 11.57 -3.22
N ALA A 231 -0.29 10.86 -2.35
CA ALA A 231 -0.33 9.41 -2.33
C ALA A 231 -0.84 8.79 -3.65
N ILE A 232 -1.88 9.38 -4.23
CA ILE A 232 -2.61 8.76 -5.36
C ILE A 232 -2.33 9.43 -6.71
N THR A 233 -1.70 10.60 -6.71
CA THR A 233 -1.31 11.32 -7.94
C THR A 233 0.14 11.02 -8.32
N LEU A 234 0.59 11.57 -9.45
CA LEU A 234 1.97 11.43 -9.93
C LEU A 234 2.95 11.75 -8.79
N MET A 235 3.91 10.85 -8.55
CA MET A 235 4.91 10.99 -7.51
C MET A 235 5.63 12.34 -7.66
N ASN A 236 5.51 13.18 -6.62
CA ASN A 236 6.17 14.48 -6.60
C ASN A 236 7.67 14.32 -6.30
N LYS A 237 8.41 15.41 -6.52
CA LYS A 237 9.87 15.41 -6.36
C LYS A 237 10.26 15.25 -4.89
N GLU A 238 9.49 15.85 -4.00
CA GLU A 238 9.68 15.81 -2.56
C GLU A 238 9.67 14.37 -2.02
N ILE A 239 8.83 13.49 -2.57
CA ILE A 239 8.79 12.05 -2.24
C ILE A 239 9.90 11.29 -2.97
N SER A 240 10.10 11.53 -4.27
CA SER A 240 11.10 10.79 -5.04
C SER A 240 12.53 11.02 -4.53
N ASP A 241 12.85 12.24 -4.13
CA ASP A 241 14.17 12.62 -3.62
C ASP A 241 14.50 11.92 -2.28
N GLN A 242 13.48 11.44 -1.55
CA GLN A 242 13.68 10.68 -0.30
C GLN A 242 14.10 9.23 -0.53
N THR A 243 14.01 8.69 -1.75
CA THR A 243 14.33 7.27 -2.03
C THR A 243 15.69 6.86 -1.48
N GLU A 244 16.71 7.68 -1.70
CA GLU A 244 18.09 7.42 -1.24
C GLU A 244 18.24 7.56 0.27
N ASN A 245 17.56 8.53 0.87
CA ASN A 245 17.54 8.74 2.31
C ASN A 245 16.86 7.56 3.02
N VAL A 246 15.69 7.15 2.54
CA VAL A 246 14.95 5.98 3.04
C VAL A 246 15.79 4.71 2.90
N ARG A 247 16.44 4.50 1.74
CA ARG A 247 17.32 3.35 1.54
C ARG A 247 18.48 3.33 2.53
N SER A 248 19.08 4.49 2.80
CA SER A 248 20.17 4.61 3.78
C SER A 248 19.69 4.26 5.18
N GLN A 249 18.52 4.77 5.59
CA GLN A 249 17.91 4.44 6.88
C GLN A 249 17.50 2.96 6.99
N VAL A 250 17.08 2.31 5.90
CA VAL A 250 16.85 0.85 5.90
C VAL A 250 18.15 0.10 6.20
N TYR A 251 19.27 0.50 5.59
CA TYR A 251 20.58 -0.11 5.90
C TYR A 251 21.05 0.15 7.33
N GLU A 252 20.78 1.33 7.88
CA GLU A 252 21.01 1.64 9.30
C GLU A 252 20.17 0.73 10.21
N MET A 253 18.85 0.64 9.96
CA MET A 253 17.95 -0.25 10.71
C MET A 253 18.41 -1.72 10.65
N ILE A 254 18.85 -2.20 9.48
CA ILE A 254 19.41 -3.55 9.34
C ILE A 254 20.64 -3.70 10.24
N THR A 255 21.54 -2.72 10.25
CA THR A 255 22.80 -2.79 10.99
C THR A 255 22.55 -2.76 12.50
N ASP A 256 21.65 -1.89 12.96
CA ASP A 256 21.40 -1.65 14.39
C ASP A 256 20.56 -2.76 15.04
N ASN A 257 19.74 -3.46 14.26
CA ASN A 257 18.74 -4.41 14.77
C ASN A 257 18.98 -5.85 14.33
N SER A 258 20.13 -6.15 13.71
CA SER A 258 20.49 -7.52 13.35
C SER A 258 22.01 -7.77 13.43
N ASN A 259 22.38 -9.02 13.65
CA ASN A 259 23.76 -9.48 13.70
C ASN A 259 24.20 -10.08 12.35
N PRO A 260 25.51 -10.10 12.05
CA PRO A 260 26.03 -10.90 10.93
C PRO A 260 25.52 -12.36 10.99
N ASN A 261 25.35 -12.98 9.82
CA ASN A 261 24.71 -14.29 9.60
C ASN A 261 23.21 -14.37 9.88
N GLN A 262 22.55 -13.27 10.28
CA GLN A 262 21.10 -13.23 10.37
C GLN A 262 20.45 -12.93 9.02
N THR A 263 19.19 -13.30 8.91
CA THR A 263 18.35 -13.05 7.74
C THR A 263 17.36 -11.92 8.04
N VAL A 264 17.28 -10.93 7.15
CA VAL A 264 16.38 -9.78 7.28
C VAL A 264 15.39 -9.79 6.13
N LEU A 265 14.10 -9.68 6.42
CA LEU A 265 13.04 -9.51 5.42
C LEU A 265 12.71 -8.02 5.29
N VAL A 266 13.05 -7.42 4.14
CA VAL A 266 12.73 -6.03 3.82
C VAL A 266 11.53 -6.01 2.86
N ILE A 267 10.45 -5.33 3.25
CA ILE A 267 9.20 -5.31 2.51
C ILE A 267 8.90 -3.88 2.02
N GLY A 268 8.80 -3.70 0.71
CA GLY A 268 8.34 -2.46 0.09
C GLY A 268 6.84 -2.53 -0.14
N VAL A 269 6.06 -1.75 0.60
CA VAL A 269 4.60 -1.71 0.57
C VAL A 269 4.13 -0.49 -0.19
N GLY A 270 3.15 -0.71 -1.06
CA GLY A 270 2.55 0.34 -1.89
C GLY A 270 2.31 -0.12 -3.32
N ASN A 271 1.72 0.76 -4.12
CA ASN A 271 1.40 0.51 -5.51
C ASN A 271 2.65 0.54 -6.41
N THR A 272 2.81 -0.46 -7.28
CA THR A 272 3.98 -0.57 -8.17
C THR A 272 3.81 0.05 -9.55
N MET A 273 2.76 0.83 -9.78
CA MET A 273 2.53 1.44 -11.08
C MET A 273 3.75 2.24 -11.52
N GLY A 274 4.28 1.98 -12.72
CA GLY A 274 5.47 2.68 -13.21
C GLY A 274 6.78 2.39 -12.46
N VAL A 275 6.78 1.50 -11.47
CA VAL A 275 7.96 1.14 -10.65
C VAL A 275 8.36 -0.32 -10.94
N ALA A 276 9.50 -0.52 -11.61
CA ALA A 276 10.03 -1.83 -11.97
C ALA A 276 10.89 -2.48 -10.86
N GLN A 277 11.48 -3.65 -11.13
CA GLN A 277 12.35 -4.42 -10.20
C GLN A 277 13.58 -5.05 -10.83
#